data_AF-A0A7V6SXT8-F1
#
_entry.id   AF-A0A7V6SXT8-F1
#
_cell.length_a   1.000
_cell.length_b   1.000
_cell.length_c   1.000
_cell.angle_alpha   90.00
_cell.angle_beta   90.00
_cell.angle_gamma   90.00
#
_symmetry.space_group_name_H-M   'P 1'
#
loop_
_entity.id
_entity.type
_entity.pdbx_description
1 polymer ?
#
loop_
_entity_poly.entity_id
_entity_poly.type
_entity_poly.pdbx_seq_one_letter_code
_entity_poly.pdbx_strand_id
1 'polypeptide(L)'
;MTNVYKKQVEDIENVVSFLKITSAIIHYDETSPHLYIVGVSIKEGNKNGISKQVGKTAIFTKDSLKVIQDKMRTLCIDSFNNEYGLDSTLKKKILV
;
A
#
# COMPACT_ATOMS: atom_id res chain seq x y z
N MET A 1 -8.25 8.64 -12.36
CA MET A 1 -7.14 8.05 -11.59
C MET A 1 -7.09 8.59 -10.17
N THR A 2 -7.45 9.86 -9.92
CA THR A 2 -7.44 10.44 -8.56
C THR A 2 -8.24 9.62 -7.55
N ASN A 3 -9.47 9.19 -7.89
CA ASN A 3 -10.29 8.36 -6.99
C ASN A 3 -9.66 6.99 -6.73
N VAL A 4 -9.11 6.35 -7.77
CA VAL A 4 -8.34 5.10 -7.63
C VAL A 4 -7.12 5.29 -6.71
N TYR A 5 -6.37 6.38 -6.83
CA TYR A 5 -5.24 6.67 -5.93
C TYR A 5 -5.69 6.95 -4.49
N LYS A 6 -6.76 7.72 -4.28
CA LYS A 6 -7.34 7.92 -2.94
C LYS A 6 -7.72 6.59 -2.32
N LYS A 7 -8.33 5.70 -3.10
CA LYS A 7 -8.71 4.37 -2.64
C LYS A 7 -7.48 3.53 -2.27
N GLN A 8 -6.41 3.58 -3.06
CA GLN A 8 -5.15 2.90 -2.73
C GLN A 8 -4.52 3.39 -1.42
N VAL A 9 -4.65 4.67 -1.06
CA VAL A 9 -4.17 5.20 0.23
C VAL A 9 -4.94 4.54 1.39
N GLU A 10 -6.26 4.43 1.29
CA GLU A 10 -7.07 3.73 2.30
C GLU A 10 -6.74 2.23 2.36
N ASP A 11 -6.62 1.60 1.20
CA ASP A 11 -6.40 0.17 1.09
C ASP A 11 -5.04 -0.23 1.67
N ILE A 12 -4.00 0.58 1.50
CA ILE A 12 -2.69 0.25 2.09
C ILE A 12 -2.66 0.44 3.60
N GLU A 13 -3.41 1.41 4.15
CA GLU A 13 -3.58 1.53 5.61
C GLU A 13 -4.35 0.34 6.18
N ASN A 14 -5.35 -0.19 5.45
CA ASN A 14 -6.07 -1.40 5.84
C ASN A 14 -5.21 -2.67 5.72
N VAL A 15 -4.43 -2.80 4.65
CA VAL A 15 -3.55 -3.96 4.40
C VAL A 15 -2.39 -3.99 5.38
N VAL A 16 -1.87 -2.82 5.76
CA VAL A 16 -0.77 -2.65 6.72
C VAL A 16 -1.28 -1.82 7.89
N SER A 17 -2.09 -2.41 8.76
CA SER A 17 -2.74 -1.73 9.90
C SER A 17 -1.77 -1.00 10.85
N PHE A 18 -0.52 -1.41 10.88
CA PHE A 18 0.56 -0.80 11.66
C PHE A 18 1.24 0.39 10.96
N LEU A 19 0.89 0.69 9.71
CA LEU A 19 1.38 1.84 8.96
C LEU A 19 0.46 3.04 9.20
N LYS A 20 1.01 4.14 9.69
CA LYS A 20 0.32 5.43 9.76
C LYS A 20 0.81 6.34 8.66
N ILE A 21 -0.08 6.66 7.72
CA ILE A 21 0.25 7.51 6.57
C ILE A 21 0.33 8.97 7.07
N THR A 22 1.42 9.65 6.74
CA THR A 22 1.65 11.06 7.11
C THR A 22 1.54 11.99 5.90
N SER A 23 1.82 11.48 4.70
CA SER A 23 1.70 12.22 3.45
C SER A 23 1.35 11.29 2.29
N ALA A 24 0.51 11.78 1.38
CA ALA A 24 0.15 11.12 0.14
C ALA A 24 0.09 12.19 -0.96
N ILE A 25 0.96 12.11 -1.96
CA ILE A 25 1.11 13.12 -3.01
C ILE A 25 0.99 12.42 -4.37
N ILE A 26 0.13 12.95 -5.24
CA ILE A 26 -0.02 12.45 -6.60
C ILE A 26 0.70 13.42 -7.54
N HIS A 27 1.66 12.92 -8.31
CA HIS A 27 2.32 13.67 -9.36
C HIS A 27 1.64 13.36 -10.69
N TYR A 28 1.12 14.39 -11.36
CA TYR A 28 0.45 14.30 -12.67
C TYR A 28 1.26 14.97 -13.80
N ASP A 29 2.29 15.72 -13.41
CA ASP A 29 3.17 16.53 -14.24
C ASP A 29 4.42 15.77 -14.73
N GLU A 30 4.56 14.50 -14.34
CA GLU A 30 5.63 13.61 -14.78
C GLU A 30 5.17 12.63 -15.89
N THR A 31 6.10 11.86 -16.46
CA THR A 31 5.85 10.95 -17.60
C THR A 31 4.71 9.96 -17.38
N SER A 32 4.53 9.49 -16.14
CA SER A 32 3.36 8.68 -15.76
C SER A 32 2.81 9.17 -14.43
N PRO A 33 1.47 9.34 -14.30
CA PRO A 33 0.86 9.63 -13.02
C PRO A 33 1.25 8.59 -11.97
N HIS A 34 1.70 9.04 -10.80
CA HIS A 34 2.06 8.15 -9.71
C HIS A 34 1.84 8.79 -8.35
N LEU A 35 1.76 7.93 -7.33
CA LEU A 35 1.43 8.27 -5.96
C LEU A 35 2.63 7.98 -5.06
N TYR A 36 3.13 9.01 -4.38
CA TYR A 36 4.08 8.86 -3.28
C TYR A 36 3.32 8.82 -1.95
N ILE A 37 3.55 7.76 -1.17
CA ILE A 37 3.02 7.63 0.19
C ILE A 37 4.20 7.60 1.15
N VAL A 38 4.16 8.47 2.15
CA VAL A 38 5.06 8.46 3.30
C VAL A 38 4.26 8.04 4.52
N GLY A 39 4.77 7.07 5.27
CA GLY A 39 4.14 6.60 6.49
C GLY A 39 5.14 6.08 7.51
N VAL A 40 4.71 6.12 8.77
CA VAL A 40 5.46 5.63 9.92
C VAL A 40 4.89 4.28 10.33
N SER A 41 5.74 3.25 10.35
CA SER A 41 5.35 1.92 10.81
C SER A 41 5.54 1.82 12.32
N ILE A 42 4.47 1.42 13.00
CA ILE A 42 4.41 1.35 14.46
C ILE A 42 4.38 -0.12 14.87
N LYS A 43 5.34 -0.48 15.72
CA LYS A 43 5.37 -1.78 16.41
C LYS A 43 4.93 -1.60 17.85
N GLU A 44 3.96 -2.41 18.27
CA GLU A 44 3.46 -2.44 19.65
C GLU A 44 3.79 -3.79 20.31
N GLY A 45 3.74 -3.85 21.65
CA GLY A 45 3.95 -5.08 22.41
C GLY A 45 5.41 -5.51 22.55
N ASN A 46 6.36 -4.56 22.54
CA ASN A 46 7.76 -4.87 22.80
C ASN A 46 7.97 -5.38 24.24
N LYS A 47 8.69 -6.50 24.38
CA LYS A 47 9.01 -7.12 25.70
C LYS A 47 9.99 -6.30 26.53
N ASN A 48 10.87 -5.53 25.86
CA ASN A 48 11.91 -4.72 26.48
C ASN A 48 11.83 -3.28 25.95
N GLY A 49 12.09 -2.30 26.82
CA GLY A 49 12.07 -0.88 26.45
C GLY A 49 10.67 -0.32 26.24
N ILE A 50 10.53 0.64 25.33
CA ILE A 50 9.25 1.35 25.08
C ILE A 50 8.24 0.39 24.43
N SER A 51 7.02 0.33 24.97
CA SER A 51 5.95 -0.58 24.53
C SER A 51 5.54 -0.35 23.06
N LYS A 52 5.61 0.90 22.59
CA LYS A 52 5.27 1.35 21.24
C LYS A 52 6.48 2.04 20.60
N GLN A 53 6.96 1.53 19.48
CA GLN A 53 8.16 2.02 18.79
C GLN A 53 7.97 2.07 17.28
N VAL A 54 8.78 2.87 16.59
CA VAL A 54 8.85 2.82 15.13
C VAL A 54 9.64 1.59 14.70
N GLY A 55 9.11 0.82 13.76
CA GLY A 55 9.66 -0.51 13.45
C GLY A 55 9.48 -0.94 12.00
N LYS A 56 10.20 -0.31 11.06
CA LYS A 56 10.11 -0.64 9.62
C LYS A 56 10.37 -2.12 9.34
N THR A 57 11.48 -2.64 9.83
CA THR A 57 11.92 -4.02 9.54
C THR A 57 11.05 -5.09 10.19
N ALA A 58 10.31 -4.74 11.24
CA ALA A 58 9.37 -5.66 11.89
C ALA A 58 8.07 -5.83 11.08
N ILE A 59 7.66 -4.79 10.36
CA ILE A 59 6.41 -4.79 9.57
C ILE A 59 6.68 -5.16 8.11
N PHE A 60 7.76 -4.63 7.51
CA PHE A 60 8.13 -4.84 6.11
C PHE A 60 9.26 -5.88 6.00
N THR A 61 8.88 -7.15 6.08
CA THR A 61 9.76 -8.30 5.82
C THR A 61 9.64 -8.72 4.35
N LYS A 62 10.55 -9.57 3.86
CA LYS A 62 10.47 -10.09 2.49
C LYS A 62 9.12 -10.78 2.21
N ASP A 63 8.60 -11.51 3.18
CA ASP A 63 7.35 -12.23 3.03
C ASP A 63 6.14 -11.29 3.13
N SER A 64 6.14 -10.35 4.08
CA SER A 64 5.05 -9.38 4.17
C SER A 64 4.98 -8.48 2.95
N LEU A 65 6.12 -8.08 2.36
CA LEU A 65 6.16 -7.30 1.12
C LEU A 65 5.51 -8.03 -0.05
N LYS A 66 5.71 -9.36 -0.19
CA LYS A 66 5.03 -10.16 -1.22
C LYS A 66 3.52 -10.15 -1.00
N VAL A 67 3.08 -10.39 0.24
CA VAL A 67 1.66 -10.41 0.60
C VAL A 67 1.00 -9.04 0.38
N ILE A 68 1.67 -7.96 0.80
CA ILE A 68 1.18 -6.58 0.60
C ILE A 68 1.07 -6.29 -0.89
N GLN A 69 2.09 -6.62 -1.68
CA GLN A 69 2.07 -6.41 -3.13
C GLN A 69 0.90 -7.15 -3.79
N ASP A 70 0.68 -8.41 -3.47
CA ASP A 70 -0.37 -9.22 -4.09
C ASP A 70 -1.77 -8.71 -3.69
N LYS A 71 -1.98 -8.36 -2.42
CA LYS A 71 -3.23 -7.73 -1.95
C LYS A 71 -3.51 -6.39 -2.63
N MET A 72 -2.52 -5.51 -2.68
CA MET A 72 -2.67 -4.18 -3.28
C MET A 72 -2.93 -4.26 -4.79
N ARG A 73 -2.35 -5.24 -5.51
CA ARG A 73 -2.64 -5.45 -6.93
C ARG A 73 -4.10 -5.80 -7.17
N THR A 74 -4.66 -6.70 -6.37
CA THR A 74 -6.08 -7.09 -6.47
C THR A 74 -6.99 -5.91 -6.16
N LEU A 75 -6.77 -5.21 -5.04
CA LEU A 75 -7.60 -4.06 -4.67
C LEU A 75 -7.50 -2.90 -5.69
N CYS A 76 -6.32 -2.68 -6.26
CA CYS A 76 -6.10 -1.69 -7.30
C CYS A 76 -6.88 -2.00 -8.58
N ILE A 77 -6.87 -3.25 -9.06
CA ILE A 77 -7.64 -3.61 -10.27
C ILE A 77 -9.14 -3.52 -10.02
N ASP A 78 -9.60 -3.91 -8.82
CA ASP A 78 -11.01 -3.85 -8.44
C ASP A 78 -11.50 -2.39 -8.39
N SER A 79 -10.75 -1.50 -7.71
CA SER A 79 -11.07 -0.06 -7.66
C SER A 79 -10.99 0.62 -9.02
N PHE A 80 -10.03 0.22 -9.86
CA PHE A 80 -9.93 0.70 -11.23
C PHE A 80 -11.14 0.29 -12.08
N ASN A 81 -11.50 -1.00 -12.04
CA ASN A 81 -12.64 -1.53 -12.77
C ASN A 81 -13.95 -0.89 -12.30
N ASN A 82 -14.11 -0.68 -10.99
CA ASN A 82 -15.27 -0.02 -10.42
C ASN A 82 -15.41 1.45 -10.85
N GLU A 83 -14.32 2.22 -10.79
CA GLU A 83 -14.31 3.65 -11.17
C GLU A 83 -14.61 3.85 -12.65
N TYR A 84 -14.15 2.95 -13.51
CA TYR A 84 -14.21 3.10 -14.97
C TYR A 84 -15.22 2.19 -15.67
N GLY A 85 -15.93 1.33 -14.93
CA GLY A 85 -16.87 0.36 -15.50
C GLY A 85 -16.22 -0.66 -16.44
N LEU A 86 -15.01 -1.10 -16.11
CA LEU A 86 -14.21 -2.04 -16.92
C LEU A 86 -14.16 -3.43 -16.27
N ASP A 87 -13.67 -4.42 -17.03
CA ASP A 87 -13.41 -5.79 -16.55
C ASP A 87 -11.95 -6.19 -16.83
N SER A 88 -11.03 -5.30 -16.46
CA SER A 88 -9.60 -5.52 -16.66
C SER A 88 -9.08 -6.60 -15.72
N THR A 89 -8.16 -7.44 -16.20
CA THR A 89 -7.59 -8.54 -15.40
C THR A 89 -6.09 -8.35 -15.20
N LEU A 90 -5.58 -8.81 -14.05
CA LEU A 90 -4.16 -8.77 -13.75
C LEU A 90 -3.38 -9.76 -14.61
N LYS A 91 -2.29 -9.32 -15.23
CA LYS A 91 -1.33 -10.21 -15.88
C LYS A 91 -0.72 -11.19 -14.87
N LYS A 92 -0.50 -12.43 -15.30
CA LYS A 92 0.17 -13.47 -14.50
C LYS A 92 1.54 -12.98 -14.05
N LYS A 93 1.80 -13.07 -12.75
CA LYS A 93 3.09 -12.69 -12.15
C LYS A 93 4.16 -13.65 -12.68
N ILE A 94 5.23 -13.10 -13.26
CA ILE A 94 6.42 -13.87 -13.59
C ILE A 94 7.14 -14.14 -12.26
N LEU A 95 7.26 -15.41 -11.88
CA LEU A 95 8.11 -15.81 -10.76
C LEU A 95 9.55 -15.73 -11.27
N VAL A 96 10.27 -14.69 -10.83
CA VAL A 96 11.72 -14.54 -11.03
C VAL A 96 12.41 -14.91 -9.73
#